data_AF-A0A512IJV9-F1
#
_entry.id   AF-A0A512IJV9-F1
#
_cell.length_a   1.000
_cell.length_b   1.000
_cell.length_c   1.000
_cell.angle_alpha   90.00
_cell.angle_beta   90.00
_cell.angle_gamma   90.00
#
_symmetry.space_group_name_H-M   'P 1'
#
loop_
_entity.id
_entity.type
_entity.pdbx_description
1 polymer ?
#
loop_
_entity_poly.entity_id
_entity_poly.type
_entity_poly.pdbx_seq_one_letter_code
_entity_poly.pdbx_strand_id
1 'polypeptide(L)'
;MLALDRAGSCRGVAFRLDGHDAHATLMPVWRREMKGQGYVARWVAVATDRGPVTALTFVANHASDRYTGRLDEAAIADRIATGCGHLGPSAEYLLHTVAACAELGIHDPHLWRLQALVAERLEVCATG
;
A
#
# COMPACT_ATOMS: atom_id res chain seq x y z
N MET A 1 -2.74 1.23 -6.92
CA MET A 1 -2.71 1.29 -5.44
C MET A 1 -1.96 0.06 -4.95
N LEU A 2 -1.03 0.23 -4.00
CA LEU A 2 -0.30 -0.86 -3.38
C LEU A 2 -1.17 -1.47 -2.27
N ALA A 3 -1.12 -2.80 -2.10
CA ALA A 3 -1.94 -3.50 -1.12
C ALA A 3 -1.15 -4.65 -0.49
N LEU A 4 -1.44 -4.95 0.78
CA LEU A 4 -0.94 -6.17 1.42
C LEU A 4 -1.62 -7.39 0.80
N ASP A 5 -0.84 -8.30 0.24
CA ASP A 5 -1.33 -9.55 -0.32
C ASP A 5 -1.11 -10.72 0.67
N ARG A 6 -1.78 -11.85 0.43
CA ARG A 6 -1.61 -13.09 1.19
C ARG A 6 -0.22 -13.68 0.92
N ALA A 7 0.39 -14.17 2.00
CA ALA A 7 1.71 -14.76 2.06
C ALA A 7 2.87 -13.76 1.94
N GLY A 8 4.04 -14.17 2.46
CA GLY A 8 5.20 -13.32 2.63
C GLY A 8 5.20 -12.56 3.96
N SER A 9 6.08 -11.58 4.04
CA SER A 9 6.23 -10.69 5.20
C SER A 9 6.39 -9.26 4.70
N CYS A 10 5.71 -8.31 5.34
CA CYS A 10 5.91 -6.89 5.09
C CYS A 10 6.46 -6.22 6.35
N ARG A 11 7.29 -5.19 6.17
CA ARG A 11 7.62 -4.24 7.22
C ARG A 11 6.62 -3.08 7.17
N GLY A 12 6.19 -2.62 8.33
CA GLY A 12 5.17 -1.60 8.46
C GLY A 12 5.19 -0.96 9.84
N VAL A 13 4.22 -0.08 10.08
CA VAL A 13 4.02 0.57 11.38
C VAL A 13 2.70 0.11 11.98
N ALA A 14 2.73 -0.27 13.25
CA ALA A 14 1.53 -0.57 14.02
C ALA A 14 1.14 0.66 14.85
N PHE A 15 -0.05 1.19 14.61
CA PHE A 15 -0.60 2.30 15.38
C PHE A 15 -1.43 1.75 16.55
N ARG A 16 -1.09 2.17 17.77
CA ARG A 16 -1.96 1.94 18.92
C ARG A 16 -2.98 3.06 19.00
N LEU A 17 -4.25 2.70 18.98
CA LEU A 17 -5.34 3.68 19.13
C LEU A 17 -5.49 3.99 20.62
N ASP A 18 -4.86 5.07 21.06
CA ASP A 18 -4.94 5.54 22.44
C ASP A 18 -6.22 6.40 22.59
N GLY A 19 -7.16 5.99 23.45
CA GLY A 19 -8.40 6.75 23.71
C GLY A 19 -9.56 5.92 24.25
N HIS A 20 -10.55 6.61 24.83
CA HIS A 20 -11.77 5.99 25.40
C HIS A 20 -12.73 5.45 24.31
N ASP A 21 -12.54 5.81 23.04
CA ASP A 21 -13.36 5.35 21.92
C ASP A 21 -12.51 4.97 20.70
N ALA A 22 -11.97 3.75 20.71
CA ALA A 22 -11.22 3.19 19.59
C ALA A 22 -12.09 3.05 18.32
N HIS A 23 -13.40 2.92 18.46
CA HIS A 23 -14.32 2.81 17.33
C HIS A 23 -14.38 4.13 16.56
N ALA A 24 -14.56 5.26 17.25
CA ALA A 24 -14.55 6.59 16.62
C ALA A 24 -13.24 6.86 15.85
N THR A 25 -12.09 6.46 16.40
CA THR A 25 -10.78 6.63 15.73
C THR A 25 -10.62 5.71 14.53
N LEU A 26 -11.12 4.47 14.59
CA LEU A 26 -11.00 3.50 13.50
C LEU A 26 -11.95 3.80 12.34
N MET A 27 -13.15 4.29 12.61
CA MET A 27 -14.22 4.37 11.61
C MET A 27 -13.91 5.20 10.35
N PRO A 28 -13.18 6.34 10.42
CA PRO A 28 -12.76 7.06 9.21
C PRO A 28 -11.90 6.21 8.28
N VAL A 29 -10.93 5.48 8.84
CA VAL A 29 -10.06 4.57 8.08
C VAL A 29 -10.89 3.42 7.53
N TRP A 30 -11.71 2.79 8.37
CA TRP A 30 -12.59 1.70 7.96
C TRP A 30 -13.48 2.07 6.78
N ARG A 31 -14.14 3.23 6.82
CA ARG A 31 -15.01 3.69 5.72
C ARG A 31 -14.24 3.92 4.43
N ARG A 32 -12.99 4.39 4.50
CA ARG A 32 -12.14 4.60 3.32
C ARG A 32 -11.72 3.27 2.71
N GLU A 33 -11.20 2.35 3.51
CA GLU A 33 -10.62 1.10 3.03
C GLU A 33 -11.69 0.06 2.64
N MET A 34 -12.80 -0.01 3.36
CA MET A 34 -13.87 -0.99 3.07
C MET A 34 -14.81 -0.52 1.94
N LYS A 35 -14.63 0.69 1.41
CA LYS A 35 -15.40 1.17 0.27
C LYS A 35 -14.99 0.40 -1.00
N GLY A 36 -15.98 -0.14 -1.71
CA GLY A 36 -15.75 -0.79 -3.00
C GLY A 36 -15.14 -2.19 -2.92
N GLN A 37 -15.17 -2.85 -1.75
CA GLN A 37 -14.76 -4.26 -1.60
C GLN A 37 -13.34 -4.60 -2.10
N GLY A 38 -12.45 -3.61 -2.25
CA GLY A 38 -11.07 -3.83 -2.70
C GLY A 38 -10.18 -4.51 -1.64
N TYR A 39 -10.61 -4.44 -0.38
CA TYR A 39 -9.92 -5.00 0.77
C TYR A 39 -10.83 -5.85 1.64
N VAL A 40 -10.23 -6.75 2.41
CA VAL A 40 -10.85 -7.45 3.53
C VAL A 40 -10.08 -7.16 4.82
N ALA A 41 -10.81 -6.89 5.90
CA ALA A 41 -10.23 -6.69 7.21
C ALA A 41 -9.76 -8.02 7.83
N ARG A 42 -8.57 -8.03 8.42
CA ARG A 42 -7.97 -9.20 9.06
C ARG A 42 -7.25 -8.83 10.35
N TRP A 43 -7.42 -9.67 11.36
CA TRP A 43 -6.54 -9.70 12.52
C TRP A 43 -5.29 -10.51 12.18
N VAL A 44 -4.12 -9.92 12.38
CA VAL A 44 -2.82 -10.53 12.08
C VAL A 44 -1.90 -10.44 13.29
N ALA A 45 -1.00 -11.42 13.43
CA ALA A 45 0.10 -11.33 14.38
C ALA A 45 1.20 -10.44 13.80
N VAL A 46 1.65 -9.46 14.57
CA VAL A 46 2.70 -8.51 14.19
C VAL A 46 3.84 -8.59 15.19
N ALA A 47 5.05 -8.82 14.70
CA ALA A 47 6.25 -8.72 15.52
C ALA A 47 6.64 -7.25 15.68
N THR A 48 6.82 -6.79 16.92
CA THR A 48 7.31 -5.43 17.24
C THR A 48 8.55 -5.52 18.11
N ASP A 49 9.26 -4.40 18.24
CA ASP A 49 10.37 -4.21 19.18
C ASP A 49 9.97 -4.48 20.65
N ARG A 50 8.69 -4.26 20.98
CA ARG A 50 8.10 -4.51 22.31
C ARG A 50 7.46 -5.89 22.45
N GLY A 51 7.61 -6.76 21.45
CA GLY A 51 7.03 -8.11 21.42
C GLY A 51 5.87 -8.28 20.43
N PRO A 52 5.33 -9.50 20.32
CA PRO A 52 4.24 -9.77 19.38
C PRO A 52 2.93 -9.14 19.84
N VAL A 53 2.18 -8.56 18.88
CA VAL A 53 0.84 -8.01 19.10
C VAL A 53 -0.15 -8.55 18.06
N THR A 54 -1.43 -8.51 18.39
CA THR A 54 -2.50 -8.73 17.40
C THR A 54 -2.98 -7.37 16.88
N ALA A 55 -2.94 -7.17 15.56
CA ALA A 55 -3.32 -5.91 14.93
C ALA A 55 -4.37 -6.12 13.84
N LEU A 56 -5.24 -5.14 13.67
CA LEU A 56 -6.16 -5.07 12.54
C LEU A 56 -5.42 -4.50 11.33
N THR A 57 -5.55 -5.16 10.18
CA THR A 57 -5.04 -4.68 8.90
C THR A 57 -6.05 -4.93 7.78
N PHE A 58 -5.82 -4.31 6.63
CA PHE A 58 -6.64 -4.46 5.44
C PHE A 58 -5.79 -5.09 4.33
N VAL A 59 -6.18 -6.29 3.90
CA VAL A 59 -5.48 -7.05 2.85
C VAL A 59 -6.28 -7.07 1.57
N ALA A 60 -5.60 -7.19 0.43
CA ALA A 60 -6.22 -7.24 -0.89
C ALA A 60 -7.31 -8.31 -0.94
N ASN A 61 -8.50 -7.92 -1.42
CA ASN A 61 -9.58 -8.86 -1.64
C ASN A 61 -9.44 -9.52 -3.02
N HIS A 62 -8.99 -10.78 -3.06
CA HIS A 62 -8.84 -11.55 -4.30
C HIS A 62 -10.16 -11.82 -5.03
N ALA A 63 -11.29 -11.73 -4.34
CA ALA A 63 -12.61 -11.88 -4.96
C ALA A 63 -13.14 -10.56 -5.55
N SER A 64 -12.40 -9.45 -5.42
CA SER A 64 -12.78 -8.16 -5.98
C SER A 64 -12.39 -8.09 -7.46
N ASP A 65 -13.28 -7.52 -8.28
CA ASP A 65 -12.96 -7.17 -9.68
C ASP A 65 -11.82 -6.14 -9.81
N ARG A 66 -11.44 -5.50 -8.69
CA ARG A 66 -10.29 -4.59 -8.60
C ARG A 66 -8.95 -5.31 -8.42
N TYR A 67 -8.96 -6.61 -8.13
CA TYR A 67 -7.74 -7.40 -7.98
C TYR A 67 -7.28 -7.91 -9.34
N THR A 68 -6.11 -7.44 -9.79
CA THR A 68 -5.56 -7.75 -11.13
C THR A 68 -4.70 -9.01 -11.14
N GLY A 69 -4.62 -9.74 -10.02
CA GLY A 69 -3.71 -10.86 -9.87
C GLY A 69 -2.24 -10.43 -9.72
N ARG A 70 -1.35 -11.40 -9.90
CA ARG A 70 0.09 -11.14 -9.95
C ARG A 70 0.47 -10.67 -11.34
N LEU A 71 1.08 -9.51 -11.40
CA LEU A 71 1.61 -8.88 -12.60
C LEU A 71 3.13 -8.88 -12.50
N ASP A 72 3.83 -8.97 -13.63
CA ASP A 72 5.27 -8.72 -13.63
C ASP A 72 5.56 -7.24 -13.33
N GLU A 73 6.80 -6.98 -12.87
CA GLU A 73 7.21 -5.67 -12.38
C GLU A 73 7.15 -4.59 -13.49
N ALA A 74 7.41 -4.96 -14.74
CA ALA A 74 7.34 -4.06 -15.89
C ALA A 74 5.90 -3.60 -16.16
N ALA A 75 4.95 -4.54 -16.19
CA ALA A 75 3.53 -4.25 -16.39
C ALA A 75 2.93 -3.45 -15.22
N ILE A 76 3.42 -3.64 -14.00
CA ILE A 76 3.05 -2.80 -12.85
C ILE A 76 3.56 -1.37 -13.09
N ALA A 77 4.83 -1.21 -13.47
CA ALA A 77 5.42 0.11 -13.71
C ALA A 77 4.72 0.87 -14.85
N ASP A 78 4.36 0.19 -15.95
CA ASP A 78 3.60 0.81 -17.06
C ASP A 78 2.25 1.36 -16.60
N ARG A 79 1.53 0.58 -15.79
CA ARG A 79 0.22 0.96 -15.24
C ARG A 79 0.33 2.09 -14.22
N ILE A 80 1.38 2.13 -13.42
CA ILE A 80 1.60 3.21 -12.45
C ILE A 80 1.98 4.51 -13.16
N ALA A 81 2.86 4.44 -14.17
CA ALA A 81 3.30 5.61 -14.93
C ALA A 81 2.15 6.30 -15.67
N THR A 82 1.17 5.51 -16.16
CA THR A 82 0.04 6.03 -16.95
C THR A 82 -1.25 6.21 -16.15
N GLY A 83 -1.38 5.60 -14.98
CA GLY A 83 -2.61 5.59 -14.20
C GLY A 83 -2.84 6.87 -13.40
N CYS A 84 -4.03 7.48 -13.53
CA CYS A 84 -4.46 8.63 -12.72
C CYS A 84 -5.83 8.35 -12.08
N GLY A 85 -5.94 8.53 -10.77
CA GLY A 85 -7.19 8.38 -10.02
C GLY A 85 -7.74 9.73 -9.58
N HIS A 86 -8.88 9.69 -8.86
CA HIS A 86 -9.51 10.88 -8.28
C HIS A 86 -8.64 11.71 -7.31
N LEU A 87 -7.50 11.15 -6.86
CA LEU A 87 -6.56 11.79 -5.93
C LEU A 87 -5.24 12.15 -6.62
N GLY A 88 -5.18 12.05 -7.95
CA GLY A 88 -3.99 12.35 -8.75
C GLY A 88 -3.30 11.11 -9.35
N PRO A 89 -2.09 11.33 -9.92
CA PRO A 89 -1.30 10.29 -10.56
C PRO A 89 -0.90 9.15 -9.61
N SER A 90 -0.91 7.92 -10.11
CA SER A 90 -0.46 6.75 -9.34
C SER A 90 1.05 6.81 -9.05
N ALA A 91 1.82 7.48 -9.92
CA ALA A 91 3.24 7.72 -9.71
C ALA A 91 3.53 8.60 -8.48
N GLU A 92 2.74 9.66 -8.25
CA GLU A 92 2.86 10.49 -7.03
C GLU A 92 2.55 9.67 -5.78
N TYR A 93 1.51 8.83 -5.83
CA TYR A 93 1.20 7.93 -4.73
C TYR A 93 2.37 6.99 -4.41
N LEU A 94 3.01 6.41 -5.43
CA LEU A 94 4.18 5.54 -5.24
C LEU A 94 5.34 6.32 -4.61
N LEU A 95 5.65 7.51 -5.14
CA LEU A 95 6.71 8.38 -4.62
C LEU A 95 6.51 8.72 -3.14
N HIS A 96 5.31 9.20 -2.77
CA HIS A 96 4.99 9.52 -1.38
C HIS A 96 5.04 8.29 -0.47
N THR A 97 4.63 7.12 -0.98
CA THR A 97 4.69 5.87 -0.21
C THR A 97 6.13 5.48 0.08
N VAL A 98 7.02 5.52 -0.92
CA VAL A 98 8.44 5.18 -0.73
C VAL A 98 9.12 6.18 0.20
N ALA A 99 8.85 7.48 0.05
CA ALA A 99 9.39 8.52 0.92
C ALA A 99 8.97 8.29 2.39
N ALA A 100 7.67 8.08 2.64
CA ALA A 100 7.16 7.81 3.98
C ALA A 100 7.76 6.52 4.58
N CYS A 101 7.91 5.46 3.78
CA CYS A 101 8.58 4.25 4.23
C CYS A 101 10.05 4.53 4.62
N ALA A 102 10.78 5.28 3.81
CA ALA A 102 12.18 5.62 4.09
C ALA A 102 12.33 6.46 5.36
N GLU A 103 11.45 7.45 5.59
CA GLU A 103 11.41 8.26 6.82
C GLU A 103 11.17 7.40 8.07
N LEU A 104 10.43 6.31 7.94
CA LEU A 104 10.15 5.34 9.00
C LEU A 104 11.23 4.25 9.13
N GLY A 105 12.32 4.33 8.37
CA GLY A 105 13.38 3.31 8.34
C GLY A 105 12.97 1.98 7.69
N ILE A 106 11.88 1.98 6.93
CA ILE A 106 11.37 0.84 6.18
C ILE A 106 11.95 0.90 4.76
N HIS A 107 12.97 0.09 4.53
CA HIS A 107 13.57 -0.10 3.20
C HIS A 107 13.03 -1.37 2.56
N ASP A 108 12.12 -1.21 1.60
CA ASP A 108 11.60 -2.30 0.77
C ASP A 108 12.28 -2.26 -0.62
N PRO A 109 13.21 -3.19 -0.92
CA PRO A 109 13.92 -3.19 -2.20
C PRO A 109 13.01 -3.27 -3.42
N HIS A 110 11.83 -3.89 -3.32
CA HIS A 110 10.89 -3.98 -4.42
C HIS A 110 10.24 -2.62 -4.70
N LEU A 111 9.83 -1.88 -3.68
CA LEU A 111 9.25 -0.54 -3.88
C LEU A 111 10.27 0.44 -4.49
N TRP A 112 11.54 0.35 -4.10
CA TRP A 112 12.60 1.19 -4.66
C TRP A 112 12.88 0.86 -6.13
N ARG A 113 12.95 -0.43 -6.51
CA ARG A 113 13.08 -0.83 -7.92
C ARG A 113 11.87 -0.39 -8.73
N LEU A 114 10.67 -0.57 -8.20
CA LEU A 114 9.44 -0.17 -8.87
C LEU A 114 9.40 1.35 -9.09
N GLN A 115 9.85 2.15 -8.12
CA GLN A 115 9.96 3.61 -8.27
C GLN A 115 10.93 3.98 -9.40
N ALA A 116 12.10 3.33 -9.47
CA ALA A 116 13.08 3.57 -10.54
C ALA A 116 12.48 3.25 -11.93
N LEU A 117 11.82 2.09 -12.06
CA LEU A 117 11.15 1.68 -13.30
C LEU A 117 10.05 2.65 -13.74
N VAL A 118 9.29 3.20 -12.80
CA VAL A 118 8.27 4.22 -13.09
C VAL A 118 8.91 5.53 -13.53
N ALA A 119 10.00 5.96 -12.90
CA ALA A 119 10.72 7.17 -13.30
C ALA A 119 11.24 7.08 -14.74
N GLU A 120 11.85 5.95 -15.13
CA GLU A 120 12.31 5.70 -16.50
C GLU A 120 11.17 5.86 -17.53
N ARG A 121 9.97 5.37 -17.22
CA ARG A 121 8.80 5.49 -18.11
C ARG A 121 8.32 6.92 -18.27
N LEU A 122 8.34 7.69 -17.18
CA LEU A 122 7.92 9.09 -17.20
C LEU A 122 8.89 9.96 -18.00
N GLU A 123 10.20 9.71 -17.91
CA GLU A 123 11.23 10.42 -18.70
C GLU A 123 11.07 10.17 -20.20
N VAL A 124 10.79 8.92 -20.58
CA VAL A 124 10.52 8.55 -21.98
C VAL A 124 9.28 9.27 -22.51
N CYS A 125 8.19 9.33 -21.72
CA CYS A 125 6.98 10.05 -22.10
C CYS A 125 7.15 11.57 -22.18
N ALA A 126 8.06 12.16 -21.39
CA ALA A 126 8.33 13.60 -21.43
C ALA A 126 9.15 14.05 -22.64
N THR A 127 9.82 13.11 -23.31
CA THR A 127 10.75 13.38 -24.42
C THR A 127 10.16 13.09 -25.81
N GLY A 128 8.94 12.54 -25.88
CA GLY A 128 8.23 12.22 -27.13
C GLY A 128 7.04 13.13 -27.39
#